data_AF-A0A2R9C303-F1
#
_entry.id   AF-A0A2R9C303-F1
#
_cell.length_a   1.000
_cell.length_b   1.000
_cell.length_c   1.000
_cell.angle_alpha   90.00
_cell.angle_beta   90.00
_cell.angle_gamma   90.00
#
_symmetry.space_group_name_H-M   'P 1'
#
loop_
_entity.id
_entity.type
_entity.pdbx_description
1 polymer ?
#
loop_
_entity_poly.entity_id
_entity_poly.type
_entity_poly.pdbx_seq_one_letter_code
_entity_poly.pdbx_strand_id
1 'polypeptide(L)'
;MEGYCPLSLCTLITEPRIVTSEEVIIRDSPVLPVTLQCNLTSSSHTLTYSYWTKNGVELSATRKNASNMEYRINKPRAEDSGEYHCVYHFVSAPKANATIEVKDRGTVAWEQSQDDHVF
;
A
#
# COMPACT_ATOMS: atom_id res chain seq x y z
N MET A 1 8.30 28.36 -41.76
CA MET A 1 6.99 28.20 -41.09
C MET A 1 7.23 27.23 -39.97
N GLU A 2 7.61 27.81 -38.83
CA GLU A 2 8.09 27.10 -37.65
C GLU A 2 6.95 26.25 -37.08
N GLY A 3 7.27 24.98 -36.76
CA GLY A 3 6.33 24.01 -36.25
C GLY A 3 5.68 24.47 -34.94
N TYR A 4 4.36 24.63 -34.97
CA TYR A 4 3.57 24.84 -33.77
C TYR A 4 3.43 23.52 -33.02
N CYS A 5 4.16 23.40 -31.91
CA CYS A 5 3.71 22.58 -30.79
C CYS A 5 4.19 23.24 -29.49
N PRO A 6 3.38 24.10 -28.83
CA PRO A 6 3.69 24.55 -27.49
C PRO A 6 3.33 23.42 -26.52
N LEU A 7 4.07 22.31 -26.56
CA LEU A 7 4.07 21.27 -25.51
C LEU A 7 5.01 21.65 -24.36
N SER A 8 5.30 22.94 -24.19
CA SER A 8 6.04 23.48 -23.04
C SER A 8 5.14 23.61 -21.80
N LEU A 9 4.34 22.56 -21.56
CA LEU A 9 3.94 22.16 -20.23
C LEU A 9 4.25 20.67 -20.09
N CYS A 10 5.50 20.30 -20.41
CA CYS A 10 6.12 19.09 -19.92
C CYS A 10 6.26 19.27 -18.40
N THR A 11 5.13 19.22 -17.67
CA THR A 11 5.14 19.15 -16.23
C THR A 11 5.85 17.86 -15.91
N LEU A 12 7.05 17.98 -15.34
CA LEU A 12 7.80 16.92 -14.71
C LEU A 12 6.99 16.44 -13.49
N ILE A 13 5.84 15.81 -13.73
CA ILE A 13 5.05 15.14 -12.70
C ILE A 13 5.81 13.87 -12.43
N THR A 14 6.77 13.95 -11.50
CA THR A 14 7.42 12.77 -10.94
C THR A 14 6.33 11.93 -10.28
N GLU A 15 6.20 10.68 -10.72
CA GLU A 15 5.29 9.73 -10.11
C GLU A 15 5.60 9.63 -8.60
N PRO A 16 4.58 9.73 -7.73
CA PRO A 16 4.80 9.70 -6.30
C PRO A 16 5.38 8.34 -5.89
N ARG A 17 6.49 8.37 -5.13
CA ARG A 17 7.16 7.16 -4.66
C ARG A 17 6.69 6.80 -3.26
N ILE A 18 6.08 5.64 -3.13
CA ILE A 18 5.62 5.08 -1.86
C ILE A 18 6.50 3.88 -1.52
N VAL A 19 7.01 3.86 -0.30
CA VAL A 19 7.77 2.72 0.25
C VAL A 19 6.90 2.06 1.31
N THR A 20 6.68 0.76 1.21
CA THR A 20 5.91 -0.02 2.17
C THR A 20 6.83 -0.81 3.09
N SER A 21 6.28 -1.29 4.21
CA SER A 21 6.89 -2.39 4.97
C SER A 21 6.93 -3.66 4.11
N GLU A 22 7.75 -4.62 4.53
CA GLU A 22 7.79 -5.96 3.96
C GLU A 22 6.44 -6.68 4.09
N GLU A 23 6.27 -7.72 3.27
CA GLU A 23 5.13 -8.65 3.35
C GLU A 23 5.02 -9.24 4.76
N VAL A 24 3.80 -9.36 5.27
CA VAL A 24 3.55 -9.88 6.61
C VAL A 24 2.92 -11.26 6.55
N ILE A 25 3.54 -12.22 7.25
CA ILE A 25 3.00 -13.56 7.45
C ILE A 25 2.41 -13.69 8.86
N ILE A 26 1.09 -13.87 8.94
CA ILE A 26 0.37 -14.15 10.20
C ILE A 26 0.64 -15.59 10.63
N ARG A 27 1.25 -15.77 11.81
CA ARG A 27 1.52 -17.08 12.41
C ARG A 27 0.42 -17.44 13.42
N ASP A 28 0.12 -18.73 13.58
CA ASP A 28 -0.90 -19.28 14.51
C ASP A 28 -0.71 -18.91 16.00
N SER A 29 0.42 -18.30 16.35
CA SER A 29 0.63 -17.65 17.65
C SER A 29 0.89 -16.15 17.49
N PRO A 30 -0.11 -15.36 17.04
CA PRO A 30 0.07 -13.93 16.83
C PRO A 30 -0.28 -13.21 18.14
N VAL A 31 0.49 -13.50 19.20
CA VAL A 31 0.47 -12.67 20.41
C VAL A 31 1.08 -11.30 20.11
N LEU A 32 1.93 -11.24 19.07
CA LEU A 32 2.57 -10.02 18.64
C LEU A 32 1.71 -9.29 17.60
N PRO A 33 1.40 -8.01 17.84
CA PRO A 33 0.70 -7.19 16.88
C PRO A 33 1.57 -6.96 15.64
N VAL A 34 0.93 -7.00 14.47
CA VAL A 34 1.56 -6.68 13.19
C VAL A 34 1.38 -5.20 12.92
N THR A 35 2.41 -4.57 12.35
CA THR A 35 2.34 -3.18 11.94
C THR A 35 2.62 -3.07 10.44
N LEU A 36 1.64 -2.60 9.68
CA LEU A 36 1.79 -2.23 8.27
C LEU A 36 2.22 -0.78 8.19
N GLN A 37 3.25 -0.49 7.40
CA GLN A 37 3.73 0.87 7.22
C GLN A 37 3.76 1.25 5.74
N CYS A 38 3.35 2.47 5.45
CA CYS A 38 3.58 3.10 4.15
C CYS A 38 4.19 4.48 4.36
N ASN A 39 5.17 4.81 3.53
CA ASN A 39 5.82 6.11 3.58
C ASN A 39 5.89 6.70 2.17
N LEU A 40 5.20 7.81 1.98
CA LEU A 40 5.33 8.64 0.80
C LEU A 40 6.67 9.39 0.87
N THR A 41 7.66 8.86 0.16
CA THR A 41 9.06 9.34 0.18
C THR A 41 9.33 10.44 -0.86
N SER A 42 8.52 10.48 -1.92
CA SER A 42 8.64 11.50 -2.96
C SER A 42 7.25 11.83 -3.52
N SER A 43 6.93 13.12 -3.63
CA SER A 43 5.75 13.60 -4.34
C SER A 43 5.96 15.04 -4.79
N SER A 44 5.59 15.34 -6.03
CA SER A 44 5.56 16.70 -6.60
C SER A 44 4.28 17.47 -6.24
N HIS A 45 3.31 16.81 -5.62
CA HIS A 45 1.99 17.35 -5.31
C HIS A 45 1.73 17.44 -3.80
N THR A 46 0.91 18.40 -3.39
CA THR A 46 0.50 18.55 -1.99
C THR A 46 -0.47 17.45 -1.58
N LEU A 47 -0.10 16.70 -0.53
CA LEU A 47 -0.95 15.69 0.08
C LEU A 47 -2.15 16.35 0.78
N THR A 48 -3.34 15.87 0.46
CA THR A 48 -4.59 16.31 1.11
C THR A 48 -4.91 15.42 2.30
N TYR A 49 -4.95 14.11 2.06
CA TYR A 49 -5.14 13.09 3.08
C TYR A 49 -4.72 11.74 2.53
N SER A 50 -4.53 10.80 3.42
CA SER A 50 -4.19 9.41 3.15
C SER A 50 -5.05 8.50 4.01
N TYR A 51 -5.38 7.32 3.51
CA TYR A 51 -6.26 6.35 4.19
C TYR A 51 -5.87 4.93 3.83
N TRP A 52 -6.29 3.97 4.66
CA TRP A 52 -6.06 2.55 4.39
C TRP A 52 -7.31 1.90 3.81
N THR A 53 -7.09 0.92 2.94
CA THR A 53 -8.13 0.02 2.44
C THR A 53 -7.68 -1.41 2.66
N LYS A 54 -8.62 -2.32 2.89
CA LYS A 54 -8.40 -3.77 2.96
C LYS A 54 -9.35 -4.43 1.98
N ASN A 55 -8.83 -5.22 1.05
CA ASN A 55 -9.60 -5.90 0.01
C ASN A 55 -10.55 -4.94 -0.75
N GLY A 56 -10.07 -3.72 -1.02
CA GLY A 56 -10.85 -2.65 -1.68
C GLY A 56 -11.81 -1.86 -0.78
N VAL A 57 -11.95 -2.20 0.50
CA VAL A 57 -12.84 -1.52 1.46
C VAL A 57 -12.04 -0.54 2.31
N GLU A 58 -12.45 0.75 2.36
CA GLU A 58 -11.80 1.77 3.22
C GLU A 58 -11.97 1.42 4.71
N LEU A 59 -10.84 1.38 5.43
CA LEU A 59 -10.81 1.12 6.86
C LEU A 59 -11.22 2.39 7.62
N SER A 60 -12.21 2.26 8.51
CA SER A 60 -12.70 3.37 9.32
C SER A 60 -11.60 3.98 10.19
N ALA A 61 -11.64 5.30 10.38
CA ALA A 61 -10.71 6.04 11.23
C ALA A 61 -9.23 5.95 10.83
N THR A 62 -8.93 5.61 9.57
CA THR A 62 -7.55 5.59 9.05
C THR A 62 -7.17 6.84 8.25
N ARG A 63 -8.16 7.69 7.94
CA ARG A 63 -7.98 8.91 7.17
C ARG A 63 -7.19 9.95 7.97
N LYS A 64 -6.04 10.37 7.45
CA LYS A 64 -5.16 11.37 8.08
C LYS A 64 -4.40 12.17 7.03
N ASN A 65 -3.99 13.40 7.35
CA ASN A 65 -3.05 14.13 6.49
C ASN A 65 -1.62 13.81 6.91
N ALA A 66 -1.13 12.63 6.52
CA ALA A 66 0.23 12.20 6.82
C ALA A 66 0.84 11.41 5.66
N SER A 67 2.09 11.74 5.31
CA SER A 67 2.92 10.99 4.37
C SER A 67 3.36 9.64 4.94
N ASN A 68 3.52 9.55 6.26
CA ASN A 68 3.78 8.30 6.96
C ASN A 68 2.47 7.72 7.53
N MET A 69 2.08 6.59 6.96
CA MET A 69 0.94 5.80 7.39
C MET A 69 1.38 4.56 8.15
N GLU A 70 0.68 4.28 9.23
CA GLU A 70 0.86 3.07 10.02
C GLU A 70 -0.52 2.49 10.32
N TYR A 71 -0.66 1.18 10.17
CA TYR A 71 -1.83 0.43 10.56
C TYR A 71 -1.43 -0.78 11.39
N ARG A 72 -1.94 -0.87 12.62
CA ARG A 72 -1.56 -1.91 13.57
C ARG A 72 -2.69 -2.92 13.74
N ILE A 73 -2.41 -4.17 13.37
CA ILE A 73 -3.29 -5.31 13.56
C ILE A 73 -2.96 -5.92 14.92
N ASN A 74 -3.81 -5.69 15.92
CA ASN A 74 -3.52 -6.05 17.31
C ASN A 74 -3.57 -7.56 17.57
N LYS A 75 -4.51 -8.27 16.93
CA LYS A 75 -4.68 -9.72 17.06
C LYS A 75 -4.77 -10.32 15.65
N PRO A 76 -3.63 -10.41 14.93
CA PRO A 76 -3.63 -10.87 13.55
C PRO A 76 -4.23 -12.27 13.46
N ARG A 77 -5.25 -12.46 12.63
CA ARG A 77 -5.91 -13.75 12.40
C ARG A 77 -5.89 -14.11 10.93
N ALA A 78 -6.26 -15.35 10.60
CA ALA A 78 -6.47 -15.73 9.19
C ALA A 78 -7.54 -14.85 8.51
N GLU A 79 -8.52 -14.30 9.24
CA GLU A 79 -9.48 -13.31 8.71
C GLU A 79 -8.86 -11.92 8.46
N ASP A 80 -7.70 -11.64 9.04
CA ASP A 80 -6.93 -10.42 8.81
C ASP A 80 -6.04 -10.52 7.58
N SER A 81 -5.80 -11.72 7.04
CA SER A 81 -5.07 -11.87 5.78
C SER A 81 -5.85 -11.23 4.62
N GLY A 82 -5.10 -10.72 3.65
CA GLY A 82 -5.65 -10.01 2.50
C GLY A 82 -4.75 -8.89 2.00
N GLU A 83 -5.30 -8.12 1.08
CA GLU A 83 -4.59 -7.08 0.35
C GLU A 83 -4.89 -5.72 0.97
N TYR A 84 -3.88 -5.15 1.64
CA TYR A 84 -3.97 -3.83 2.23
C TYR A 84 -3.40 -2.80 1.28
N HIS A 85 -4.12 -1.69 1.07
CA HIS A 85 -3.57 -0.55 0.35
C HIS A 85 -3.60 0.71 1.17
N CYS A 86 -2.47 1.41 1.18
CA CYS A 86 -2.41 2.79 1.61
C CYS A 86 -2.65 3.70 0.41
N VAL A 87 -3.70 4.52 0.46
CA VAL A 87 -4.09 5.42 -0.62
C VAL A 87 -3.78 6.85 -0.21
N TYR A 88 -3.02 7.56 -1.05
CA TYR A 88 -2.67 8.96 -0.90
C TYR A 88 -3.47 9.81 -1.89
N HIS A 89 -4.15 10.82 -1.37
CA HIS A 89 -4.95 11.75 -2.15
C HIS A 89 -4.27 13.12 -2.19
N PHE A 90 -4.09 13.64 -3.40
CA PHE A 90 -3.42 14.91 -3.65
C PHE A 90 -4.43 15.94 -4.16
N VAL A 91 -4.15 17.22 -3.93
CA VAL A 91 -5.09 18.32 -4.25
C VAL A 91 -5.38 18.41 -5.75
N SER A 92 -4.34 18.26 -6.57
CA SER A 92 -4.39 18.45 -8.03
C SER A 92 -3.59 17.36 -8.75
N ALA A 93 -3.70 16.12 -8.27
CA ALA A 93 -2.98 14.98 -8.84
C ALA A 93 -3.82 13.70 -8.75
N PRO A 94 -3.52 12.69 -9.59
CA PRO A 94 -4.10 11.37 -9.43
C PRO A 94 -3.72 10.77 -8.07
N LYS A 95 -4.60 9.93 -7.54
CA LYS A 95 -4.32 9.18 -6.31
C LYS A 95 -3.15 8.22 -6.56
N ALA A 96 -2.32 8.04 -5.54
CA ALA A 96 -1.29 7.02 -5.54
C ALA A 96 -1.59 6.02 -4.43
N ASN A 97 -1.37 4.74 -4.68
CA ASN A 97 -1.51 3.71 -3.68
C ASN A 97 -0.33 2.76 -3.74
N ALA A 98 -0.10 2.06 -2.63
CA ALA A 98 0.81 0.94 -2.59
C ALA A 98 0.12 -0.24 -1.92
N THR A 99 0.45 -1.43 -2.38
CA THR A 99 -0.14 -2.68 -1.94
C THR A 99 0.79 -3.36 -0.96
N ILE A 100 0.21 -3.86 0.14
CA ILE A 100 0.89 -4.71 1.12
C ILE A 100 0.05 -5.97 1.25
N GLU A 101 0.66 -7.08 0.88
CA GLU A 101 0.04 -8.38 1.03
C GLU A 101 0.27 -8.88 2.46
N VAL A 102 -0.81 -9.34 3.08
CA VAL A 102 -0.77 -9.98 4.40
C VAL A 102 -1.26 -11.41 4.20
N LYS A 103 -0.35 -12.37 4.26
CA LYS A 103 -0.68 -13.80 4.11
C LYS A 103 -0.79 -14.45 5.48
N ASP A 104 -1.60 -15.49 5.59
CA ASP A 104 -1.56 -16.38 6.75
C ASP A 104 -0.63 -17.58 6.49
N ARG A 105 -0.16 -18.21 7.56
CA ARG A 105 0.76 -19.36 7.49
C ARG A 105 0.16 -20.54 6.71
N GLY A 106 -1.16 -20.74 6.77
CA GLY A 106 -1.83 -21.73 5.94
C GLY A 106 -1.61 -21.41 4.47
N THR A 107 -2.02 -20.21 4.05
CA THR A 107 -1.86 -19.73 2.66
C THR A 107 -0.44 -19.89 2.12
N VAL A 108 0.57 -19.45 2.88
CA VAL A 108 1.99 -19.62 2.49
C VAL A 108 2.39 -21.09 2.38
N ALA A 109 1.93 -21.95 3.28
CA ALA A 109 2.25 -23.38 3.26
C ALA A 109 1.61 -24.10 2.06
N TRP A 110 0.38 -23.73 1.66
CA TRP A 110 -0.26 -24.27 0.46
C TRP A 110 0.49 -23.86 -0.81
N GLU A 111 0.89 -22.59 -0.90
CA GLU A 111 1.60 -22.04 -2.06
C GLU A 111 2.97 -22.68 -2.25
N GLN A 112 3.73 -22.84 -1.16
CA GLN A 112 5.02 -23.55 -1.17
C GLN A 112 4.88 -25.02 -1.60
N SER A 113 3.79 -25.69 -1.19
CA SER A 113 3.55 -27.09 -1.55
C SER A 113 3.18 -27.30 -3.03
N GLN A 114 2.68 -26.26 -3.71
CA GLN A 114 2.43 -26.31 -5.16
C GLN A 114 3.72 -26.13 -5.97
N ASP A 115 4.69 -25.35 -5.48
CA ASP A 115 5.99 -25.15 -6.14
C ASP A 115 6.87 -26.42 -6.07
N ASP A 116 6.79 -27.18 -4.98
CA ASP A 116 7.49 -28.48 -4.81
C ASP A 116 6.93 -29.61 -5.70
N HIS A 117 5.74 -29.45 -6.31
CA HIS A 117 5.15 -30.42 -7.24
C HIS A 117 5.45 -30.12 -8.72
N VAL A 118 6.31 -29.14 -9.00
CA VAL A 118 6.77 -28.78 -10.36
C VAL A 118 8.09 -29.47 -10.74
N PHE A 119 8.62 -30.37 -9.89
CA PHE A 119 9.82 -31.17 -10.18
C PHE A 119 9.53 -32.64 -10.51
#